data_AF-A0A8T6IK01-F1
#
_entry.id   AF-A0A8T6IK01-F1
#
_cell.length_a   1.000
_cell.length_b   1.000
_cell.length_c   1.000
_cell.angle_alpha   90.00
_cell.angle_beta   90.00
_cell.angle_gamma   90.00
#
_symmetry.space_group_name_H-M   'P 1'
#
loop_
_entity.id
_entity.type
_entity.pdbx_description
1 polymer ?
#
loop_
_entity_poly.entity_id
_entity_poly.type
_entity_poly.pdbx_seq_one_letter_code
_entity_poly.pdbx_strand_id
1 'polypeptide(L)'
;MAKTVTTSPVEIGTPFTQEKMQEIANFFVREGYVLIPGVLSKNEVEELRARLDRAYEDPTLAAKHIAYTDFIFVRLFEFDLMFRDLLVREPMISLFEYLLGDDCHLIANNAVINDPGTG
;
A
#
# COMPACT_ATOMS: atom_id res chain seq x y z
N MET A 1 -14.27 24.63 -3.65
CA MET A 1 -12.89 24.20 -3.30
C MET A 1 -12.38 23.33 -4.43
N ALA A 2 -11.25 23.68 -5.04
CA ALA A 2 -10.68 22.92 -6.15
C ALA A 2 -10.20 21.56 -5.61
N LYS A 3 -10.70 20.45 -6.17
CA LYS A 3 -10.10 19.13 -5.96
C LYS A 3 -8.74 19.17 -6.65
N THR A 4 -7.66 19.36 -5.89
CA THR A 4 -6.31 19.13 -6.41
C THR A 4 -6.24 17.67 -6.79
N VAL A 5 -6.28 17.37 -8.09
CA VAL A 5 -6.00 16.02 -8.58
C VAL A 5 -4.50 15.80 -8.35
N THR A 6 -4.15 15.13 -7.26
CA THR A 6 -2.76 14.74 -7.00
C THR A 6 -2.37 13.68 -8.01
N THR A 7 -1.33 13.98 -8.80
CA THR A 7 -0.71 13.00 -9.67
C THR A 7 -0.05 11.92 -8.81
N SER A 8 -0.06 10.69 -9.32
CA SER A 8 0.56 9.55 -8.66
C SER A 8 2.04 9.47 -9.03
N PRO A 9 2.96 9.39 -8.04
CA PRO A 9 4.38 9.21 -8.29
C PRO A 9 4.74 7.72 -8.45
N VAL A 10 3.76 6.82 -8.38
CA VAL A 10 3.98 5.38 -8.45
C VAL A 10 4.48 5.02 -9.84
N GLU A 11 5.65 4.42 -9.88
CA GLU A 11 6.29 3.97 -11.11
C GLU A 11 5.56 2.72 -11.65
N ILE A 12 5.53 2.58 -12.98
CA ILE A 12 5.06 1.36 -13.62
C ILE A 12 6.15 0.32 -13.44
N GLY A 13 5.89 -0.69 -12.61
CA GLY A 13 6.79 -1.83 -12.43
C GLY A 13 6.68 -2.86 -13.54
N THR A 14 7.46 -3.93 -13.40
CA THR A 14 7.35 -5.14 -14.22
C THR A 14 7.09 -6.35 -13.34
N PRO A 15 6.30 -7.34 -13.78
CA PRO A 15 6.09 -8.57 -13.03
C PRO A 15 7.41 -9.27 -12.72
N PHE A 16 7.42 -10.05 -11.64
CA PHE A 16 8.47 -11.03 -11.43
C PHE A 16 8.41 -12.11 -12.51
N THR A 17 9.54 -12.80 -12.74
CA THR A 17 9.51 -14.01 -13.57
C THR A 17 8.67 -15.10 -12.89
N GLN A 18 8.16 -16.04 -13.67
CA GLN A 18 7.36 -17.14 -13.14
C GLN A 18 8.15 -17.98 -12.12
N GLU A 19 9.44 -18.23 -12.36
CA GLU A 19 10.29 -18.95 -11.41
C GLU A 19 10.41 -18.19 -10.09
N LYS A 20 10.54 -16.86 -10.16
CA LYS A 20 10.65 -16.05 -8.94
C LYS A 20 9.34 -16.00 -8.16
N MET A 21 8.20 -15.90 -8.84
CA MET A 21 6.89 -15.98 -8.19
C MET A 21 6.67 -17.34 -7.52
N GLN A 22 7.04 -18.45 -8.19
CA GLN A 22 6.97 -19.80 -7.62
C GLN A 22 7.87 -19.95 -6.38
N GLU A 23 9.10 -19.40 -6.41
CA GLU A 23 10.01 -19.39 -5.25
C GLU A 23 9.38 -18.66 -4.06
N ILE A 24 8.86 -17.45 -4.29
CA ILE A 24 8.19 -16.64 -3.27
C ILE A 24 6.97 -17.37 -2.71
N ALA A 25 6.13 -17.95 -3.57
CA ALA A 25 4.93 -18.66 -3.16
C ALA A 25 5.24 -19.90 -2.33
N ASN A 26 6.21 -20.71 -2.75
CA ASN A 26 6.63 -21.89 -1.99
C ASN A 26 7.17 -21.51 -0.60
N PHE A 27 7.92 -20.40 -0.50
CA PHE A 27 8.40 -19.88 0.78
C PHE A 27 7.22 -19.40 1.64
N PHE A 28 6.33 -18.59 1.09
CA PHE A 28 5.17 -18.04 1.80
C PHE A 28 4.24 -19.15 2.32
N VAL A 29 3.94 -20.16 1.51
CA VAL A 29 3.11 -21.32 1.92
C VAL A 29 3.75 -22.08 3.09
N ARG A 30 5.08 -22.16 3.13
CA ARG A 30 5.80 -22.89 4.18
C ARG A 30 5.93 -22.08 5.48
N GLU A 31 6.27 -20.81 5.37
CA GLU A 31 6.63 -19.96 6.53
C GLU A 31 5.49 -19.06 7.01
N GLY A 32 4.46 -18.85 6.18
CA GLY A 32 3.38 -17.91 6.44
C GLY A 32 3.75 -16.44 6.22
N TYR A 33 4.98 -16.12 5.80
CA TYR A 33 5.43 -14.77 5.48
C TYR A 33 6.54 -14.77 4.42
N VAL A 34 6.77 -13.62 3.79
CA VAL A 34 7.93 -13.39 2.91
C VAL A 34 8.33 -11.92 2.95
N LEU A 35 9.64 -11.64 2.96
CA LEU A 35 10.18 -10.29 2.83
C LEU A 35 10.60 -10.06 1.36
N ILE A 36 10.03 -9.04 0.73
CA ILE A 36 10.37 -8.65 -0.65
C ILE A 36 11.01 -7.27 -0.61
N PRO A 37 12.35 -7.17 -0.65
CA PRO A 37 13.03 -5.88 -0.60
C PRO A 37 12.93 -5.15 -1.94
N GLY A 38 13.03 -3.82 -1.89
CA GLY A 38 13.14 -3.00 -3.10
C GLY A 38 11.87 -2.93 -3.96
N VAL A 39 10.70 -3.24 -3.39
CA VAL A 39 9.42 -3.10 -4.10
C VAL A 39 9.12 -1.64 -4.42
N LEU A 40 9.52 -0.70 -3.58
CA LEU A 40 9.34 0.74 -3.79
C LEU A 40 10.69 1.42 -3.96
N SER A 41 10.74 2.39 -4.87
CA SER A 41 11.88 3.29 -5.02
C SER A 41 11.98 4.23 -3.81
N LYS A 42 13.17 4.81 -3.59
CA LYS A 42 13.37 5.76 -2.50
C LYS A 42 12.41 6.95 -2.59
N ASN A 43 12.18 7.44 -3.81
CA ASN A 43 11.26 8.55 -4.07
C ASN A 43 9.81 8.16 -3.74
N GLU A 44 9.38 6.96 -4.13
CA GLU A 44 8.04 6.45 -3.78
C GLU A 44 7.87 6.33 -2.26
N VAL A 45 8.89 5.88 -1.53
CA VAL A 45 8.84 5.81 -0.07
C VAL A 45 8.73 7.20 0.58
N GLU A 46 9.51 8.17 0.09
CA GLU A 46 9.48 9.55 0.58
C GLU A 46 8.12 10.22 0.30
N GLU A 47 7.56 10.04 -0.90
CA GLU A 47 6.25 10.55 -1.27
C GLU A 47 5.11 9.89 -0.47
N LEU A 48 5.16 8.56 -0.27
CA LEU A 48 4.16 7.82 0.48
C LEU A 48 4.09 8.34 1.91
N ARG A 49 5.26 8.51 2.53
CA ARG A 49 5.38 9.05 3.88
C ARG A 49 4.84 10.48 3.94
N ALA A 50 5.29 11.37 3.06
CA ALA A 50 4.85 12.76 3.08
C ALA A 50 3.33 12.92 2.87
N ARG A 51 2.71 12.03 2.06
CA ARG A 51 1.25 12.04 1.86
C ARG A 51 0.50 11.52 3.08
N LEU A 52 1.00 10.47 3.74
CA LEU A 52 0.41 9.97 4.98
C LEU A 52 0.53 11.00 6.11
N ASP A 53 1.71 11.62 6.29
CA ASP A 53 1.94 12.65 7.31
C ASP A 53 0.95 13.83 7.11
N ARG A 54 0.81 14.34 5.87
CA ARG A 54 -0.16 15.39 5.56
C ARG A 54 -1.61 14.99 5.84
N ALA A 55 -1.97 13.74 5.54
CA ALA A 55 -3.34 13.26 5.74
C ALA A 55 -3.68 13.10 7.23
N TYR A 56 -2.70 12.66 8.02
CA TYR A 56 -2.83 12.51 9.46
C TYR A 56 -2.88 13.87 10.18
N GLU A 57 -2.08 14.84 9.73
CA GLU A 57 -2.05 16.19 10.28
C GLU A 57 -3.27 17.05 9.92
N ASP A 58 -4.03 16.68 8.88
CA ASP A 58 -5.27 17.37 8.50
C ASP A 58 -6.46 16.85 9.32
N PRO A 59 -7.00 17.64 10.27
CA PRO A 59 -8.07 17.19 11.14
C PRO A 59 -9.37 16.86 10.39
N THR A 60 -9.59 17.47 9.22
CA THR A 60 -10.79 17.26 8.42
C THR A 60 -10.77 15.92 7.67
N LEU A 61 -9.57 15.44 7.36
CA LEU A 61 -9.34 14.14 6.73
C LEU A 61 -9.24 13.05 7.80
N ALA A 62 -8.49 13.32 8.88
CA ALA A 62 -8.43 12.48 10.08
C ALA A 62 -9.83 12.04 10.52
N ALA A 63 -10.75 13.00 10.71
CA ALA A 63 -12.11 12.73 11.16
C ALA A 63 -12.96 11.84 10.23
N LYS A 64 -12.63 11.75 8.94
CA LYS A 64 -13.40 10.97 7.94
C LYS A 64 -12.86 9.58 7.72
N HIS A 65 -11.58 9.37 8.00
CA HIS A 65 -10.84 8.18 7.61
C HIS A 65 -10.20 7.45 8.81
N ILE A 66 -10.32 7.96 10.02
CA ILE A 66 -10.03 7.20 11.24
C ILE A 66 -11.15 6.17 11.46
N ALA A 67 -10.78 4.90 11.70
CA ALA A 67 -11.74 3.86 12.05
C ALA A 67 -11.33 3.16 13.36
N TYR A 68 -12.30 3.00 14.27
CA TYR A 68 -12.19 2.32 15.57
C TYR A 68 -11.27 2.99 16.59
N THR A 69 -10.07 3.41 16.18
CA THR A 69 -9.01 3.99 16.99
C THR A 69 -8.25 5.06 16.19
N ASP A 70 -7.73 6.08 16.87
CA ASP A 70 -7.01 7.23 16.28
C ASP A 70 -5.76 6.86 15.48
N PHE A 71 -5.18 5.69 15.71
CA PHE A 71 -3.98 5.23 15.01
C PHE A 71 -4.23 4.44 13.70
N ILE A 72 -5.49 4.13 13.34
CA ILE A 72 -5.82 3.38 12.11
C ILE A 72 -6.51 4.30 11.11
N PHE A 73 -5.82 4.53 9.99
CA PHE A 73 -6.32 5.34 8.89
C PHE A 73 -6.79 4.45 7.74
N VAL A 74 -8.05 4.53 7.34
CA VAL A 74 -8.70 3.60 6.40
C VAL A 74 -9.14 4.27 5.10
N ARG A 75 -9.34 3.45 4.06
CA ARG A 75 -9.82 3.88 2.73
C ARG A 75 -8.91 4.94 2.10
N LEU A 76 -7.59 4.75 2.18
CA LEU A 76 -6.61 5.72 1.69
C LEU A 76 -6.74 5.98 0.18
N PHE A 77 -7.21 4.99 -0.58
CA PHE A 77 -7.51 5.13 -2.02
C PHE A 77 -8.60 6.17 -2.34
N GLU A 78 -9.45 6.55 -1.38
CA GLU A 78 -10.43 7.65 -1.56
C GLU A 78 -9.78 9.03 -1.42
N PHE A 79 -8.61 9.07 -0.78
CA PHE A 79 -7.90 10.31 -0.46
C PHE A 79 -6.91 10.70 -1.56
N ASP A 80 -6.05 9.79 -1.99
CA ASP A 80 -4.98 10.09 -2.95
C ASP A 80 -4.76 8.94 -3.94
N LEU A 81 -4.54 9.31 -5.22
CA LEU A 81 -4.34 8.35 -6.30
C LEU A 81 -3.12 7.45 -6.09
N MET A 82 -2.10 7.90 -5.35
CA MET A 82 -0.95 7.09 -5.00
C MET A 82 -1.35 5.80 -4.28
N PHE A 83 -2.28 5.88 -3.30
CA PHE A 83 -2.69 4.69 -2.55
C PHE A 83 -3.48 3.72 -3.42
N ARG A 84 -4.27 4.23 -4.36
CA ARG A 84 -4.93 3.42 -5.37
C ARG A 84 -3.91 2.71 -6.26
N ASP A 85 -2.93 3.45 -6.76
CA ASP A 85 -1.98 2.94 -7.75
C ASP A 85 -0.99 1.93 -7.13
N LEU A 86 -0.66 2.07 -5.85
CA LEU A 86 0.12 1.07 -5.11
C LEU A 86 -0.57 -0.31 -5.04
N LEU A 87 -1.91 -0.36 -5.07
CA LEU A 87 -2.66 -1.63 -5.00
C LEU A 87 -2.51 -2.47 -6.26
N VAL A 88 -2.34 -1.81 -7.41
CA VAL A 88 -2.28 -2.45 -8.74
C VAL A 88 -0.87 -2.37 -9.33
N ARG A 89 0.12 -2.02 -8.52
CA ARG A 89 1.52 -1.89 -8.93
C ARG A 89 2.17 -3.25 -9.14
N GLU A 90 2.91 -3.39 -10.24
CA GLU A 90 3.87 -4.48 -10.42
C GLU A 90 5.14 -4.29 -9.56
N PRO A 91 5.75 -5.37 -9.02
CA PRO A 91 5.42 -6.78 -9.26
C PRO A 91 4.31 -7.35 -8.35
N MET A 92 3.68 -6.51 -7.52
CA MET A 92 2.84 -6.98 -6.43
C MET A 92 1.49 -7.52 -6.89
N ILE A 93 0.83 -6.86 -7.84
CA ILE A 93 -0.48 -7.34 -8.34
C ILE A 93 -0.37 -8.72 -8.99
N SER A 94 0.60 -8.93 -9.88
CA SER A 94 0.85 -10.24 -10.49
C SER A 94 1.20 -11.31 -9.44
N LEU A 95 1.96 -10.94 -8.40
CA LEU A 95 2.27 -11.87 -7.31
C LEU A 95 1.03 -12.20 -6.47
N PHE A 96 0.16 -11.23 -6.18
CA PHE A 96 -1.07 -11.48 -5.43
C PHE A 96 -2.05 -12.35 -6.21
N GLU A 97 -2.24 -12.10 -7.50
CA GLU A 97 -3.07 -12.95 -8.37
C GLU A 97 -2.51 -14.37 -8.45
N TYR A 98 -1.18 -14.52 -8.53
CA TYR A 98 -0.53 -15.83 -8.50
C TYR A 98 -0.75 -16.59 -7.17
N LEU A 99 -0.77 -15.88 -6.04
CA LEU A 99 -0.93 -16.48 -4.71
C LEU A 99 -2.40 -16.77 -4.33
N LEU A 100 -3.31 -15.86 -4.70
CA LEU A 100 -4.68 -15.82 -4.20
C LEU A 100 -5.72 -16.22 -5.25
N GLY A 101 -5.34 -16.26 -6.54
CA GLY A 101 -6.27 -16.41 -7.66
C GLY A 101 -6.45 -15.08 -8.42
N ASP A 102 -6.83 -15.19 -9.69
CA ASP A 102 -7.12 -14.05 -10.57
C ASP A 102 -8.41 -13.29 -10.17
N ASP A 103 -9.23 -13.89 -9.30
CA ASP A 103 -10.42 -13.30 -8.69
C ASP A 103 -10.16 -12.67 -7.31
N CYS A 104 -8.89 -12.39 -6.97
CA CYS A 104 -8.56 -11.80 -5.68
C CYS A 104 -9.18 -10.40 -5.48
N HIS A 105 -9.55 -10.10 -4.23
CA HIS A 105 -10.21 -8.85 -3.88
C HIS A 105 -9.45 -8.09 -2.81
N LEU A 106 -9.38 -6.76 -2.98
CA LEU A 106 -8.93 -5.87 -1.92
C LEU A 106 -9.98 -5.77 -0.81
N ILE A 107 -9.60 -6.16 0.40
CA ILE A 107 -10.46 -6.04 1.59
C ILE A 107 -10.16 -4.77 2.37
N ALA A 108 -8.89 -4.38 2.47
CA ALA A 108 -8.47 -3.25 3.28
C ALA A 108 -7.27 -2.51 2.65
N ASN A 109 -7.32 -1.19 2.71
CA ASN A 109 -6.21 -0.31 2.35
C ASN A 109 -6.12 0.76 3.43
N ASN A 110 -5.26 0.46 4.41
CA ASN A 110 -5.15 1.21 5.64
C ASN A 110 -3.68 1.54 5.92
N ALA A 111 -3.45 2.57 6.71
CA ALA A 111 -2.19 2.84 7.38
C ALA A 111 -2.38 2.71 8.89
N VAL A 112 -1.40 2.13 9.54
CA VAL A 112 -1.30 2.04 11.01
C VAL A 112 -0.17 2.98 11.40
N ILE A 113 -0.49 4.01 12.19
CA ILE A 113 0.43 5.07 12.59
C ILE A 113 0.79 4.84 14.05
N ASN A 114 2.02 4.41 14.30
CA ASN A 114 2.51 4.20 15.66
C ASN A 114 3.23 5.46 16.14
N ASP A 115 2.75 6.05 17.23
CA ASP A 115 3.46 7.13 17.89
C ASP A 115 4.75 6.62 18.55
N PRO A 116 5.76 7.50 18.72
CA PRO A 116 6.96 7.12 19.43
C PRO A 116 6.65 6.53 20.82
N GLY A 117 7.03 5.26 21.03
CA GLY A 117 6.84 4.56 22.30
C GLY A 117 5.54 3.77 22.45
N THR A 118 4.73 3.61 21.39
CA THR A 118 3.44 2.89 21.45
C THR A 118 3.43 1.53 20.72
N GLY A 119 4.49 0.73 20.86
CA GLY A 119 4.63 -0.58 20.18
C GLY A 119 4.96 -1.74 21.11
#